data_AF-A0A2S9XXQ8-F1
#
_entry.id   AF-A0A2S9XXQ8-F1
#
_cell.length_a   1.000
_cell.length_b   1.000
_cell.length_c   1.000
_cell.angle_alpha   90.00
_cell.angle_beta   90.00
_cell.angle_gamma   90.00
#
_symmetry.space_group_name_H-M   'P 1'
#
loop_
_entity.id
_entity.type
_entity.pdbx_description
1 polymer ?
#
loop_
_entity_poly.entity_id
_entity_poly.type
_entity_poly.pdbx_seq_one_letter_code
_entity_poly.pdbx_strand_id
1 'polypeptide(L)'
;MPASPDTASERTLLIPSTPGDRFFDYCLETYEPRGDPHGKLRGESLLWHSLELAGLPIEADAIFHAIQRAAGRDMTVFGVKWFDDRLSWEMYFYDPQREDKQITAAALREALAGELDLAVEVPDSIRYFMYSFDLDADSLARAQVPELNIYLQFYEGQGGHSYAVREGACELRNTYRFHRPKLEIDAILHQVRRSMYVDFSRTRLADIVMPELFECEKICVAKKRFADAIYYSGITVDQLLWFFDRFAYPAALRTFVARHREDFEHLMFDVGIDYLSGPDGQLVYPKTGYYSTL
;
A
#
# COMPACT_ATOMS: atom_id res chain seq x y z
N MET A 1 41.10 16.82 -11.99
CA MET A 1 40.46 15.57 -12.44
C MET A 1 39.07 15.55 -11.84
N PRO A 2 38.00 15.60 -12.65
CA PRO A 2 36.65 15.47 -12.12
C PRO A 2 36.46 14.02 -11.65
N ALA A 3 35.88 13.86 -10.46
CA ALA A 3 35.51 12.56 -9.92
C ALA A 3 34.58 11.83 -10.90
N SER A 4 34.88 10.55 -11.14
CA SER A 4 33.97 9.65 -11.86
C SER A 4 32.60 9.66 -11.17
N PRO A 5 31.49 9.70 -11.93
CA PRO A 5 30.18 9.46 -11.34
C PRO A 5 30.15 8.04 -10.80
N ASP A 6 29.69 7.94 -9.56
CA ASP A 6 29.46 6.71 -8.81
C ASP A 6 28.94 5.58 -9.70
N THR A 7 29.67 4.47 -9.71
CA THR A 7 29.05 3.16 -9.89
C THR A 7 28.17 2.91 -8.67
N ALA A 8 26.95 3.44 -8.69
CA ALA A 8 25.90 2.99 -7.79
C ALA A 8 25.81 1.48 -7.97
N SER A 9 26.23 0.73 -6.95
CA SER A 9 26.02 -0.70 -6.87
C SER A 9 24.52 -0.95 -7.02
N GLU A 10 24.10 -1.67 -8.07
CA GLU A 10 22.70 -2.07 -8.25
C GLU A 10 22.27 -2.90 -7.02
N ARG A 11 21.60 -2.25 -6.07
CA ARG A 11 21.05 -2.90 -4.87
C ARG A 11 19.70 -3.54 -5.17
N THR A 12 18.95 -2.98 -6.10
CA THR A 12 17.58 -3.41 -6.43
C THR A 12 17.57 -4.92 -6.69
N LEU A 13 16.82 -5.63 -5.85
CA LEU A 13 16.63 -7.06 -6.01
C LEU A 13 15.54 -7.29 -7.06
N LEU A 14 15.94 -7.89 -8.19
CA LEU A 14 15.04 -8.34 -9.24
C LEU A 14 14.61 -9.76 -8.94
N ILE A 15 13.40 -9.94 -8.41
CA ILE A 15 12.93 -11.26 -7.97
C ILE A 15 12.05 -11.89 -9.05
N PRO A 16 12.47 -13.03 -9.65
CA PRO A 16 11.66 -13.70 -10.64
C PRO A 16 10.48 -14.44 -10.01
N SER A 17 9.36 -14.46 -10.72
CA SER A 17 8.19 -15.26 -10.41
C SER A 17 8.45 -16.73 -10.71
N THR A 18 7.86 -17.61 -9.91
CA THR A 18 7.98 -19.06 -9.99
C THR A 18 6.63 -19.73 -10.21
N PRO A 19 6.58 -20.98 -10.74
CA PRO A 19 5.31 -21.69 -10.92
C PRO A 19 4.50 -21.96 -9.63
N GLY A 20 5.12 -21.82 -8.45
CA GLY A 20 4.45 -21.98 -7.16
C GLY A 20 3.90 -20.69 -6.57
N ASP A 21 4.05 -19.57 -7.26
CA ASP A 21 3.66 -18.26 -6.76
C ASP A 21 2.14 -18.11 -6.71
N ARG A 22 1.68 -17.36 -5.71
CA ARG A 22 0.28 -17.01 -5.52
C ARG A 22 0.15 -15.52 -5.75
N PHE A 23 -0.91 -15.11 -6.43
CA PHE A 23 -1.15 -13.72 -6.78
C PHE A 23 -2.36 -13.21 -6.01
N PHE A 24 -2.15 -12.14 -5.23
CA PHE A 24 -3.18 -11.55 -4.40
C PHE A 24 -3.30 -10.05 -4.65
N ASP A 25 -4.52 -9.53 -4.60
CA ASP A 25 -4.77 -8.09 -4.52
C ASP A 25 -4.40 -7.54 -3.13
N TYR A 26 -4.43 -6.22 -2.92
CA TYR A 26 -4.11 -5.64 -1.62
C TYR A 26 -5.09 -6.01 -0.49
N CYS A 27 -6.21 -6.69 -0.77
CA CYS A 27 -7.15 -7.27 0.19
C CYS A 27 -6.87 -8.75 0.49
N LEU A 28 -5.75 -9.27 -0.02
CA LEU A 28 -5.34 -10.67 0.02
C LEU A 28 -6.31 -11.63 -0.70
N GLU A 29 -7.10 -11.13 -1.65
CA GLU A 29 -7.94 -11.98 -2.50
C GLU A 29 -7.15 -12.50 -3.69
N THR A 30 -7.25 -13.80 -3.96
CA THR A 30 -6.54 -14.45 -5.06
C THR A 30 -7.03 -13.97 -6.42
N TYR A 31 -6.11 -13.73 -7.35
CA TYR A 31 -6.44 -13.49 -8.75
C TYR A 31 -5.60 -14.37 -9.69
N GLU A 32 -6.09 -14.55 -10.92
CA GLU A 32 -5.33 -15.20 -11.99
C GLU A 32 -4.45 -14.17 -12.69
N PRO A 33 -3.14 -14.43 -12.86
CA PRO A 33 -2.23 -13.48 -13.49
C PRO A 33 -2.71 -13.14 -14.91
N ARG A 34 -2.53 -11.89 -15.33
CA ARG A 34 -3.04 -11.36 -16.61
C ARG A 34 -2.31 -11.92 -17.84
N GLY A 35 -1.22 -12.65 -17.63
CA GLY A 35 -0.40 -13.31 -18.64
C GLY A 35 0.50 -14.36 -18.00
N ASP A 36 1.35 -15.01 -18.80
CA ASP A 36 2.29 -16.01 -18.28
C ASP A 36 3.30 -15.38 -17.30
N PRO A 37 3.30 -15.79 -16.02
CA PRO A 37 4.22 -15.24 -15.02
C PRO A 37 5.63 -15.84 -15.12
N HIS A 38 5.86 -16.89 -15.92
CA HIS A 38 7.11 -17.63 -15.88
C HIS A 38 8.35 -16.77 -16.22
N GLY A 39 9.27 -16.64 -15.26
CA GLY A 39 10.52 -15.89 -15.41
C GLY A 39 10.36 -14.36 -15.40
N LYS A 40 9.14 -13.87 -15.21
CA LYS A 40 8.82 -12.44 -15.07
C LYS A 40 9.08 -11.93 -13.66
N LEU A 41 8.97 -10.62 -13.41
CA LEU A 41 9.30 -10.04 -12.10
C LEU A 41 8.11 -10.00 -11.14
N ARG A 42 8.37 -10.34 -9.88
CA ARG A 42 7.39 -10.19 -8.79
C ARG A 42 7.25 -8.75 -8.36
N GLY A 43 6.07 -8.43 -7.80
CA GLY A 43 5.75 -7.09 -7.28
C GLY A 43 6.73 -6.60 -6.22
N GLU A 44 7.28 -7.49 -5.38
CA GLU A 44 8.32 -7.17 -4.40
C GLU A 44 9.57 -6.49 -5.00
N SER A 45 9.85 -6.68 -6.31
CA SER A 45 10.94 -5.95 -6.98
C SER A 45 10.76 -4.43 -6.93
N LEU A 46 9.50 -3.95 -6.90
CA LEU A 46 9.19 -2.52 -6.71
C LEU A 46 9.46 -2.05 -5.29
N LEU A 47 9.19 -2.90 -4.29
CA LEU A 47 9.53 -2.62 -2.90
C LEU A 47 11.04 -2.41 -2.76
N TRP A 48 11.85 -3.37 -3.23
CA TRP A 48 13.31 -3.28 -3.15
C TRP A 48 13.86 -2.05 -3.87
N HIS A 49 13.34 -1.75 -5.06
CA HIS A 49 13.72 -0.54 -5.78
C HIS A 49 13.35 0.73 -5.01
N SER A 50 12.17 0.78 -4.37
CA SER A 50 11.76 1.95 -3.58
C SER A 50 12.64 2.19 -2.35
N LEU A 51 13.15 1.13 -1.72
CA LEU A 51 14.10 1.23 -0.59
C LEU A 51 15.44 1.81 -1.05
N GLU A 52 15.94 1.37 -2.21
CA GLU A 52 17.14 1.93 -2.83
C GLU A 52 16.96 3.43 -3.15
N LEU A 53 15.83 3.80 -3.76
CA LEU A 53 15.55 5.20 -4.12
C LEU A 53 15.42 6.12 -2.91
N ALA A 54 14.96 5.60 -1.78
CA ALA A 54 14.93 6.33 -0.51
C ALA A 54 16.31 6.50 0.13
N GLY A 55 17.37 5.93 -0.46
CA GLY A 55 18.74 6.02 0.06
C GLY A 55 18.93 5.27 1.38
N LEU A 56 18.08 4.28 1.66
CA LEU A 56 18.24 3.44 2.85
C LEU A 56 19.54 2.63 2.75
N PRO A 57 20.09 2.13 3.86
CA PRO A 57 21.22 1.18 3.83
C PRO A 57 20.75 -0.25 3.52
N ILE A 58 21.61 -1.12 2.97
CA ILE A 58 21.26 -2.51 2.60
C ILE A 58 20.82 -3.35 3.81
N GLU A 59 21.33 -3.00 4.98
CA GLU A 59 20.98 -3.59 6.26
C GLU A 59 19.49 -3.44 6.59
N ALA A 60 18.81 -2.43 6.04
CA ALA A 60 17.36 -2.26 6.21
C ALA A 60 16.55 -3.41 5.55
N ASP A 61 17.13 -4.12 4.58
CA ASP A 61 16.47 -5.24 3.90
C ASP A 61 16.20 -6.41 4.86
N ALA A 62 17.00 -6.53 5.93
CA ALA A 62 16.85 -7.57 6.95
C ALA A 62 15.43 -7.58 7.57
N ILE A 63 14.87 -6.40 7.86
CA ILE A 63 13.53 -6.25 8.44
C ILE A 63 12.46 -6.83 7.50
N PHE A 64 12.53 -6.53 6.20
CA PHE A 64 11.58 -7.03 5.22
C PHE A 64 11.72 -8.55 5.01
N HIS A 65 12.95 -9.06 5.01
CA HIS A 65 13.18 -10.50 5.01
C HIS A 65 12.69 -11.19 6.29
N ALA A 66 12.77 -10.54 7.46
CA ALA A 66 12.22 -11.05 8.71
C ALA A 66 10.70 -11.15 8.65
N ILE A 67 10.04 -10.12 8.11
CA ILE A 67 8.60 -10.11 7.85
C ILE A 67 8.22 -11.28 6.93
N GLN A 68 8.94 -11.47 5.82
CA GLN A 68 8.68 -12.58 4.89
C GLN A 68 8.90 -13.96 5.54
N ARG A 69 9.91 -14.11 6.41
CA ARG A 69 10.13 -15.34 7.19
C ARG A 69 9.01 -15.62 8.18
N ALA A 70 8.49 -14.58 8.83
CA ALA A 70 7.48 -14.68 9.88
C ALA A 70 6.07 -14.94 9.33
N ALA A 71 5.63 -14.11 8.37
CA ALA A 71 4.29 -14.19 7.79
C ALA A 71 4.20 -15.21 6.64
N GLY A 72 5.33 -15.58 6.06
CA GLY A 72 5.38 -16.35 4.82
C GLY A 72 5.33 -15.47 3.58
N ARG A 73 5.81 -16.03 2.48
CA ARG A 73 5.90 -15.34 1.19
C ARG A 73 4.51 -15.12 0.58
N ASP A 74 4.30 -13.94 0.01
CA ASP A 74 3.03 -13.44 -0.56
C ASP A 74 1.91 -13.22 0.45
N MET A 75 2.20 -13.36 1.76
CA MET A 75 1.21 -13.23 2.83
C MET A 75 1.23 -11.84 3.48
N THR A 76 2.14 -10.97 3.06
CA THR A 76 2.18 -9.58 3.48
C THR A 76 1.90 -8.68 2.29
N VAL A 77 0.90 -7.80 2.43
CA VAL A 77 0.72 -6.72 1.45
C VAL A 77 1.61 -5.56 1.88
N PHE A 78 2.38 -5.01 0.96
CA PHE A 78 3.12 -3.77 1.19
C PHE A 78 2.44 -2.63 0.44
N GLY A 79 2.48 -1.43 1.01
CA GLY A 79 2.14 -0.18 0.34
C GLY A 79 3.33 0.76 0.35
N VAL A 80 3.72 1.28 -0.81
CA VAL A 80 4.71 2.35 -0.91
C VAL A 80 3.96 3.66 -1.09
N LYS A 81 4.18 4.61 -0.18
CA LYS A 81 3.51 5.90 -0.13
C LYS A 81 4.45 7.00 -0.59
N TRP A 82 3.89 7.95 -1.31
CA TRP A 82 4.55 9.16 -1.80
C TRP A 82 3.83 10.39 -1.28
N PHE A 83 4.55 11.23 -0.52
CA PHE A 83 4.09 12.50 0.01
C PHE A 83 5.30 13.36 0.40
N ASP A 84 5.18 14.69 0.31
CA ASP A 84 6.24 15.64 0.70
C ASP A 84 7.64 15.29 0.14
N ASP A 85 7.67 14.84 -1.11
CA ASP A 85 8.86 14.35 -1.81
C ASP A 85 9.61 13.21 -1.10
N ARG A 86 8.89 12.39 -0.32
CA ARG A 86 9.43 11.27 0.47
C ARG A 86 8.66 9.98 0.21
N LEU A 87 9.40 8.88 0.32
CA LEU A 87 8.86 7.53 0.34
C LEU A 87 8.68 7.05 1.78
N SER A 88 7.56 6.38 2.02
CA SER A 88 7.34 5.56 3.21
C SER A 88 6.67 4.25 2.82
N TRP A 89 6.65 3.29 3.72
CA TRP A 89 6.09 1.97 3.50
C TRP A 89 5.01 1.68 4.55
N GLU A 90 4.10 0.77 4.23
CA GLU A 90 3.18 0.19 5.20
C GLU A 90 3.07 -1.30 4.93
N MET A 91 3.14 -2.10 5.99
CA MET A 91 3.07 -3.56 5.91
C MET A 91 1.75 -4.02 6.51
N TYR A 92 0.93 -4.72 5.73
CA TYR A 92 -0.41 -5.19 6.10
C TYR A 92 -0.44 -6.72 6.23
N PHE A 93 -1.09 -7.17 7.30
CA PHE A 93 -1.23 -8.57 7.67
C PHE A 93 -2.71 -8.91 7.80
N TYR A 94 -3.17 -9.90 7.03
CA TYR A 94 -4.57 -10.28 6.90
C TYR A 94 -4.85 -11.60 7.60
N ASP A 95 -5.80 -11.59 8.53
CA ASP A 95 -6.32 -12.79 9.20
C ASP A 95 -7.86 -12.72 9.28
N PRO A 96 -8.55 -12.82 8.14
CA PRO A 96 -9.99 -12.57 8.08
C PRO A 96 -10.81 -13.56 8.92
N GLN A 97 -10.31 -14.78 9.12
CA GLN A 97 -11.01 -15.84 9.83
C GLN A 97 -10.47 -16.09 11.25
N ARG A 98 -9.33 -15.48 11.63
CA ARG A 98 -8.64 -15.76 12.90
C ARG A 98 -8.27 -17.23 13.09
N GLU A 99 -7.93 -17.87 11.99
CA GLU A 99 -7.54 -19.28 11.96
C GLU A 99 -6.02 -19.43 12.08
N ASP A 100 -5.26 -18.45 11.59
CA ASP A 100 -3.81 -18.49 11.60
C ASP A 100 -3.23 -17.75 12.80
N LYS A 101 -2.80 -18.53 13.79
CA LYS A 101 -2.17 -18.02 15.01
C LYS A 101 -0.78 -17.43 14.77
N GLN A 102 -0.16 -17.67 13.62
CA GLN A 102 1.19 -17.21 13.31
C GLN A 102 1.23 -15.75 12.87
N ILE A 103 0.11 -15.23 12.37
CA ILE A 103 0.05 -13.89 11.78
C ILE A 103 -0.64 -12.86 12.67
N THR A 104 -0.94 -13.17 13.94
CA THR A 104 -1.46 -12.16 14.88
C THR A 104 -0.41 -11.10 15.17
N ALA A 105 -0.83 -9.88 15.57
CA ALA A 105 0.10 -8.81 15.94
C ALA A 105 1.07 -9.24 17.06
N ALA A 106 0.61 -10.06 18.02
CA ALA A 106 1.45 -10.59 19.07
C ALA A 106 2.47 -11.62 18.55
N ALA A 107 2.06 -12.52 17.67
CA ALA A 107 2.95 -13.53 17.06
C ALA A 107 4.01 -12.88 16.16
N LEU A 108 3.62 -11.90 15.34
CA LEU A 108 4.56 -11.17 14.50
C LEU A 108 5.56 -10.38 15.34
N ARG A 109 5.12 -9.71 16.41
CA ARG A 109 6.03 -9.03 17.34
C ARG A 109 7.06 -9.98 17.95
N GLU A 110 6.65 -11.18 18.35
CA GLU A 110 7.58 -12.20 18.84
C GLU A 110 8.56 -12.65 17.74
N ALA A 111 8.06 -12.89 16.52
CA ALA A 111 8.87 -13.34 15.40
C ALA A 111 9.89 -12.29 14.90
N LEU A 112 9.56 -11.01 15.03
CA LEU A 112 10.43 -9.89 14.64
C LEU A 112 11.35 -9.41 15.78
N ALA A 113 11.25 -9.99 16.98
CA ALA A 113 12.02 -9.56 18.13
C ALA A 113 13.53 -9.61 17.85
N GLY A 114 14.20 -8.47 18.02
CA GLY A 114 15.63 -8.29 17.72
C GLY A 114 15.94 -7.73 16.34
N GLU A 115 14.98 -7.75 15.40
CA GLU A 115 15.09 -7.09 14.09
C GLU A 115 14.18 -5.86 13.97
N LEU A 116 12.98 -5.90 14.56
CA LEU A 116 12.04 -4.77 14.60
C LEU A 116 11.23 -4.80 15.90
N ASP A 117 11.29 -3.73 16.69
CA ASP A 117 10.50 -3.57 17.91
C ASP A 117 9.10 -3.01 17.59
N LEU A 118 8.07 -3.83 17.73
CA LEU A 118 6.66 -3.38 17.71
C LEU A 118 6.27 -2.98 19.13
N ALA A 119 6.43 -1.69 19.46
CA ALA A 119 6.35 -1.19 20.84
C ALA A 119 4.93 -1.25 21.44
N VAL A 120 3.90 -1.43 20.61
CA VAL A 120 2.49 -1.42 21.03
C VAL A 120 1.97 -2.84 21.18
N GLU A 121 1.29 -3.11 22.29
CA GLU A 121 0.54 -4.34 22.49
C GLU A 121 -0.92 -4.17 22.05
N VAL A 122 -1.43 -5.15 21.30
CA VAL A 122 -2.84 -5.22 20.92
C VAL A 122 -3.41 -6.49 21.55
N PRO A 123 -4.38 -6.39 22.47
CA PRO A 123 -4.97 -7.57 23.09
C PRO A 123 -5.57 -8.52 22.06
N ASP A 124 -5.24 -9.81 22.14
CA ASP A 124 -5.81 -10.87 21.29
C ASP A 124 -7.34 -11.01 21.44
N SER A 125 -7.93 -10.41 22.47
CA SER A 125 -9.39 -10.32 22.65
C SER A 125 -10.07 -9.42 21.62
N ILE A 126 -9.32 -8.50 20.99
CA ILE A 126 -9.83 -7.65 19.91
C ILE A 126 -9.96 -8.51 18.65
N ARG A 127 -11.15 -8.50 18.05
CA ARG A 127 -11.49 -9.26 16.83
C ARG A 127 -11.22 -8.40 15.59
N TYR A 128 -9.95 -8.05 15.37
CA TYR A 128 -9.53 -7.47 14.10
C TYR A 128 -9.37 -8.55 13.04
N PHE A 129 -9.52 -8.15 11.79
CA PHE A 129 -9.35 -9.03 10.61
C PHE A 129 -8.06 -8.69 9.84
N MET A 130 -7.48 -7.53 10.13
CA MET A 130 -6.23 -7.04 9.57
C MET A 130 -5.57 -6.09 10.57
N TYR A 131 -4.25 -6.03 10.53
CA TYR A 131 -3.47 -4.93 11.10
C TYR A 131 -2.34 -4.53 10.15
N SER A 132 -1.79 -3.35 10.37
CA SER A 132 -0.62 -2.88 9.66
C SER A 132 0.24 -1.98 10.53
N PHE A 133 1.42 -1.64 10.01
CA PHE A 133 2.24 -0.58 10.57
C PHE A 133 3.01 0.15 9.47
N ASP A 134 3.25 1.43 9.73
CA ASP A 134 4.02 2.31 8.86
C ASP A 134 5.52 2.19 9.14
N LEU A 135 6.30 2.19 8.07
CA LEU A 135 7.75 2.27 8.07
C LEU A 135 8.20 3.51 7.30
N ASP A 136 9.20 4.20 7.81
CA ASP A 136 9.89 5.29 7.14
C ASP A 136 11.40 5.19 7.45
N ALA A 137 12.19 6.12 6.93
CA ALA A 137 13.63 6.10 7.18
C ALA A 137 13.98 6.16 8.69
N ASP A 138 13.18 6.86 9.50
CA ASP A 138 13.45 7.02 10.92
C ASP A 138 13.06 5.76 11.71
N SER A 139 11.92 5.13 11.41
CA SER A 139 11.50 3.89 12.08
C SER A 139 12.39 2.71 11.69
N LEU A 140 12.86 2.65 10.44
CA LEU A 140 13.83 1.65 9.99
C LEU A 140 15.20 1.85 10.67
N ALA A 141 15.69 3.09 10.74
CA ALA A 141 16.97 3.39 11.40
C ALA A 141 16.95 3.09 12.91
N ARG A 142 15.79 3.28 13.57
CA ARG A 142 15.59 2.93 14.98
C ARG A 142 15.20 1.47 15.19
N ALA A 143 14.88 0.73 14.13
CA ALA A 143 14.25 -0.58 14.20
C ALA A 143 13.06 -0.61 15.17
N GLN A 144 12.18 0.40 15.10
CA GLN A 144 11.06 0.54 16.05
C GLN A 144 9.81 1.12 15.41
N VAL A 145 8.67 0.50 15.72
CA VAL A 145 7.31 0.90 15.31
C VAL A 145 6.49 1.25 16.56
N PRO A 146 6.15 2.54 16.77
CA PRO A 146 5.42 3.00 17.95
C PRO A 146 3.89 3.00 17.79
N GLU A 147 3.36 2.62 16.63
CA GLU A 147 1.93 2.65 16.32
C GLU A 147 1.56 1.43 15.47
N LEU A 148 0.46 0.76 15.82
CA LEU A 148 -0.18 -0.24 14.97
C LEU A 148 -1.53 0.29 14.46
N ASN A 149 -1.85 0.04 13.20
CA ASN A 149 -3.16 0.30 12.63
C ASN A 149 -3.99 -0.99 12.71
N ILE A 150 -5.13 -0.95 13.41
CA ILE A 150 -6.01 -2.10 13.67
C ILE A 150 -7.31 -1.95 12.89
N TYR A 151 -7.70 -2.97 12.14
CA TYR A 151 -8.83 -2.91 11.23
C TYR A 151 -9.96 -3.84 11.69
N LEU A 152 -11.13 -3.25 11.89
CA LEU A 152 -12.35 -3.93 12.30
C LEU A 152 -13.34 -3.92 11.14
N GLN A 153 -13.89 -5.08 10.80
CA GLN A 153 -14.81 -5.23 9.68
C GLN A 153 -16.21 -4.75 10.03
N PHE A 154 -16.95 -4.23 9.06
CA PHE A 154 -18.39 -4.09 9.19
C PHE A 154 -19.09 -5.44 9.30
N TYR A 155 -20.28 -5.45 9.89
CA TYR A 155 -21.15 -6.63 9.86
C TYR A 155 -21.60 -6.98 8.42
N GLU A 156 -21.83 -5.97 7.58
CA GLU A 156 -22.27 -6.14 6.19
C GLU A 156 -21.43 -5.30 5.21
N GLY A 157 -21.13 -5.92 4.07
CA GLY A 157 -20.32 -5.35 2.99
C GLY A 157 -18.81 -5.44 3.26
N GLN A 158 -18.02 -5.25 2.21
CA GLN A 158 -16.56 -5.24 2.32
C GLN A 158 -16.10 -3.82 2.73
N GLY A 159 -15.59 -3.69 3.94
CA GLY A 159 -15.20 -2.41 4.51
C GLY A 159 -15.07 -2.47 6.03
N GLY A 160 -14.73 -1.35 6.64
CA GLY A 160 -14.54 -1.30 8.08
C GLY A 160 -14.04 0.02 8.62
N HIS A 161 -13.61 -0.05 9.87
CA HIS A 161 -12.94 1.03 10.59
C HIS A 161 -11.47 0.68 10.79
N SER A 162 -10.58 1.66 10.68
CA SER A 162 -9.20 1.51 11.14
C SER A 162 -8.93 2.42 12.34
N TYR A 163 -8.21 1.88 13.30
CA TYR A 163 -7.80 2.57 14.51
C TYR A 163 -6.28 2.58 14.59
N ALA A 164 -5.71 3.76 14.82
CA ALA A 164 -4.33 3.87 15.26
C ALA A 164 -4.26 3.55 16.75
N VAL A 165 -3.41 2.61 17.13
CA VAL A 165 -3.17 2.21 18.51
C VAL A 165 -1.72 2.56 18.86
N ARG A 166 -1.57 3.35 19.92
CA ARG A 166 -0.29 3.77 20.52
C ARG A 166 -0.32 3.47 22.01
N GLU A 167 0.83 3.60 22.67
CA GLU A 167 0.87 3.53 24.13
C GLU A 167 -0.13 4.53 24.75
N GLY A 168 -1.11 4.01 25.49
CA GLY A 168 -2.12 4.81 26.18
C GLY A 168 -3.15 5.53 25.29
N ALA A 169 -3.16 5.30 23.97
CA ALA A 169 -4.06 6.00 23.05
C ALA A 169 -4.62 5.10 21.94
N CYS A 170 -5.88 5.36 21.56
CA CYS A 170 -6.55 4.71 20.44
C CYS A 170 -7.38 5.75 19.68
N GLU A 171 -7.16 5.88 18.37
CA GLU A 171 -7.77 6.91 17.54
C GLU A 171 -8.39 6.31 16.27
N LEU A 172 -9.66 6.62 15.98
CA LEU A 172 -10.27 6.29 14.70
C LEU A 172 -9.60 7.08 13.57
N ARG A 173 -8.98 6.38 12.61
CA ARG A 173 -8.23 6.99 11.50
C ARG A 173 -9.00 6.99 10.19
N ASN A 174 -9.74 5.92 9.92
CA ASN A 174 -10.38 5.69 8.64
C ASN A 174 -11.69 4.93 8.82
N THR A 175 -12.68 5.29 8.01
CA THR A 175 -13.85 4.45 7.72
C THR A 175 -13.93 4.26 6.22
N TYR A 176 -13.92 3.02 5.75
CA TYR A 176 -13.77 2.72 4.33
C TYR A 176 -14.71 1.61 3.87
N ARG A 177 -15.02 1.61 2.57
CA ARG A 177 -15.88 0.62 1.92
C ARG A 177 -15.42 0.35 0.49
N PHE A 178 -15.42 -0.93 0.14
CA PHE A 178 -15.11 -1.44 -1.18
C PHE A 178 -16.37 -1.63 -2.02
N HIS A 179 -16.22 -1.39 -3.31
CA HIS A 179 -17.27 -1.45 -4.31
C HIS A 179 -16.75 -2.06 -5.60
N ARG A 180 -17.63 -2.73 -6.33
CA ARG A 180 -17.37 -3.20 -7.69
C ARG A 180 -17.75 -2.08 -8.66
N PRO A 181 -16.78 -1.40 -9.32
CA PRO A 181 -17.02 -0.15 -10.05
C PRO A 181 -18.10 -0.26 -11.13
N LYS A 182 -18.14 -1.38 -11.85
CA LYS A 182 -19.15 -1.62 -12.91
C LYS A 182 -20.57 -1.81 -12.38
N LEU A 183 -20.73 -2.28 -11.14
CA LEU A 183 -22.03 -2.61 -10.56
C LEU A 183 -22.54 -1.54 -9.60
N GLU A 184 -21.63 -0.77 -9.00
CA GLU A 184 -21.92 0.09 -7.84
C GLU A 184 -21.47 1.53 -8.05
N ILE A 185 -21.36 2.00 -9.31
CA ILE A 185 -20.89 3.35 -9.62
C ILE A 185 -21.70 4.44 -8.91
N ASP A 186 -23.02 4.30 -8.81
CA ASP A 186 -23.86 5.28 -8.11
C ASP A 186 -23.51 5.35 -6.61
N ALA A 187 -23.20 4.22 -5.98
CA ALA A 187 -22.78 4.17 -4.58
C ALA A 187 -21.40 4.80 -4.37
N ILE A 188 -20.46 4.56 -5.29
CA ILE A 188 -19.14 5.18 -5.30
C ILE A 188 -19.27 6.70 -5.44
N LEU A 189 -19.97 7.18 -6.47
CA LEU A 189 -20.17 8.60 -6.72
C LEU A 189 -20.92 9.28 -5.56
N HIS A 190 -21.90 8.60 -4.97
CA HIS A 190 -22.59 9.09 -3.79
C HIS A 190 -21.63 9.31 -2.62
N GLN A 191 -20.78 8.33 -2.30
CA GLN A 191 -19.85 8.45 -1.18
C GLN A 191 -18.76 9.48 -1.42
N VAL A 192 -18.24 9.58 -2.64
CA VAL A 192 -17.27 10.61 -3.01
C VAL A 192 -17.86 12.00 -2.81
N ARG A 193 -19.10 12.25 -3.28
CA ARG A 193 -19.80 13.54 -3.11
C ARG A 193 -20.06 13.92 -1.65
N ARG A 194 -20.09 12.95 -0.74
CA ARG A 194 -20.28 13.16 0.70
C ARG A 194 -18.93 13.40 1.39
N SER A 195 -18.26 14.48 1.00
CA SER A 195 -16.98 14.90 1.59
C SER A 195 -17.17 16.10 2.52
N MET A 196 -16.44 16.11 3.63
CA MET A 196 -16.25 17.30 4.47
C MET A 196 -15.06 18.15 4.02
N TYR A 197 -14.20 17.62 3.14
CA TYR A 197 -12.92 18.19 2.78
C TYR A 197 -12.88 18.75 1.36
N VAL A 198 -13.90 18.46 0.54
CA VAL A 198 -13.93 18.84 -0.88
C VAL A 198 -15.12 19.74 -1.19
N ASP A 199 -14.85 20.88 -1.81
CA ASP A 199 -15.86 21.73 -2.43
C ASP A 199 -16.20 21.25 -3.84
N PHE A 200 -17.32 20.52 -3.96
CA PHE A 200 -17.84 20.01 -5.23
C PHE A 200 -18.49 21.08 -6.12
N SER A 201 -18.61 22.33 -5.67
CA SER A 201 -18.99 23.43 -6.57
C SER A 201 -17.85 23.86 -7.49
N ARG A 202 -16.61 23.50 -7.12
CA ARG A 202 -15.38 23.86 -7.85
C ARG A 202 -14.59 22.64 -8.35
N THR A 203 -14.85 21.47 -7.78
CA THR A 203 -14.15 20.22 -8.10
C THR A 203 -14.96 19.35 -9.04
N ARG A 204 -14.35 18.83 -10.11
CA ARG A 204 -15.00 17.83 -10.97
C ARG A 204 -14.82 16.44 -10.36
N LEU A 205 -15.85 15.61 -10.43
CA LEU A 205 -15.75 14.23 -9.96
C LEU A 205 -14.68 13.41 -10.67
N ALA A 206 -14.43 13.67 -11.96
CA ALA A 206 -13.39 12.99 -12.73
C ALA A 206 -11.96 13.27 -12.22
N ASP A 207 -11.77 14.33 -11.42
CA ASP A 207 -10.49 14.64 -10.77
C ASP A 207 -10.26 13.79 -9.51
N ILE A 208 -11.28 13.06 -9.05
CA ILE A 208 -11.22 12.11 -7.91
C ILE A 208 -11.46 10.68 -8.41
N VAL A 209 -12.58 10.44 -9.09
CA VAL A 209 -12.90 9.18 -9.76
C VAL A 209 -12.30 9.21 -11.16
N MET A 210 -11.00 8.98 -11.21
CA MET A 210 -10.16 9.09 -12.41
C MET A 210 -10.52 8.01 -13.45
N PRO A 211 -10.98 8.38 -14.66
CA PRO A 211 -11.35 7.45 -15.71
C PRO A 211 -10.23 6.46 -16.10
N GLU A 212 -8.98 6.92 -16.06
CA GLU A 212 -7.80 6.13 -16.43
C GLU A 212 -7.58 4.94 -15.49
N LEU A 213 -8.04 5.03 -14.25
CA LEU A 213 -7.96 3.96 -13.25
C LEU A 213 -9.28 3.19 -13.11
N PHE A 214 -10.34 3.60 -13.81
CA PHE A 214 -11.68 3.07 -13.58
C PHE A 214 -11.85 1.62 -14.07
N GLU A 215 -11.05 1.21 -15.06
CA GLU A 215 -10.91 -0.21 -15.42
C GLU A 215 -10.04 -0.92 -14.38
N CYS A 216 -10.65 -1.19 -13.23
CA CYS A 216 -10.09 -1.88 -12.08
C CYS A 216 -11.12 -2.87 -11.51
N GLU A 217 -10.70 -3.78 -10.64
CA GLU A 217 -11.56 -4.79 -10.01
C GLU A 217 -12.44 -4.21 -8.90
N LYS A 218 -11.86 -3.34 -8.06
CA LYS A 218 -12.55 -2.72 -6.92
C LYS A 218 -12.16 -1.27 -6.75
N ILE A 219 -13.11 -0.47 -6.27
CA ILE A 219 -12.86 0.87 -5.75
C ILE A 219 -13.15 0.89 -4.26
N CYS A 220 -12.20 1.35 -3.47
CA CYS A 220 -12.40 1.64 -2.05
C CYS A 220 -12.58 3.15 -1.85
N VAL A 221 -13.67 3.57 -1.21
CA VAL A 221 -13.85 4.96 -0.78
C VAL A 221 -13.68 5.03 0.73
N ALA A 222 -12.83 5.95 1.17
CA ALA A 222 -12.39 6.08 2.55
C ALA A 222 -12.59 7.50 3.06
N LYS A 223 -13.06 7.63 4.30
CA LYS A 223 -13.19 8.88 5.05
C LYS A 223 -12.15 8.88 6.15
N LYS A 224 -11.13 9.72 6.01
CA LYS A 224 -10.01 9.83 6.95
C LYS A 224 -10.13 11.09 7.80
N ARG A 225 -9.32 11.18 8.85
CA ARG A 225 -9.33 12.31 9.79
C ARG A 225 -9.05 13.68 9.16
N PHE A 226 -8.23 13.73 8.12
CA PHE A 226 -7.75 15.01 7.53
C PHE A 226 -7.99 15.14 6.03
N ALA A 227 -8.56 14.11 5.40
CA ALA A 227 -8.81 14.04 3.97
C ALA A 227 -9.82 12.93 3.68
N ASP A 228 -10.35 12.89 2.46
CA ASP A 228 -10.95 11.67 1.94
C ASP A 228 -9.90 10.89 1.14
N ALA A 229 -10.16 9.62 0.86
CA ALA A 229 -9.31 8.83 0.00
C ALA A 229 -10.11 7.91 -0.91
N ILE A 230 -9.51 7.62 -2.07
CA ILE A 230 -10.02 6.65 -3.04
C ILE A 230 -8.89 5.70 -3.42
N TYR A 231 -9.20 4.41 -3.51
CA TYR A 231 -8.26 3.39 -3.92
C TYR A 231 -8.83 2.60 -5.09
N TYR A 232 -7.94 2.19 -5.98
CA TYR A 232 -8.24 1.38 -7.16
C TYR A 232 -7.48 0.08 -7.03
N SER A 233 -8.20 -1.03 -7.07
CA SER A 233 -7.64 -2.36 -6.93
C SER A 233 -7.65 -3.09 -8.27
N GLY A 234 -6.59 -3.83 -8.59
CA GLY A 234 -6.60 -4.63 -9.82
C GLY A 234 -6.29 -3.84 -11.09
N ILE A 235 -5.47 -2.78 -11.00
CA ILE A 235 -5.03 -2.00 -12.15
C ILE A 235 -3.85 -2.67 -12.86
N THR A 236 -3.66 -2.35 -14.15
CA THR A 236 -2.53 -2.81 -14.97
C THR A 236 -1.24 -2.03 -14.71
N VAL A 237 -0.11 -2.56 -15.18
CA VAL A 237 1.17 -1.83 -15.18
C VAL A 237 1.11 -0.51 -15.97
N ASP A 238 0.32 -0.44 -17.04
CA ASP A 238 0.15 0.81 -17.82
C ASP A 238 -0.58 1.88 -17.02
N GLN A 239 -1.62 1.48 -16.29
CA GLN A 239 -2.33 2.37 -15.38
C GLN A 239 -1.44 2.80 -14.20
N LEU A 240 -0.56 1.91 -13.71
CA LEU A 240 0.45 2.26 -12.71
C LEU A 240 1.47 3.29 -13.24
N LEU A 241 1.94 3.13 -14.47
CA LEU A 241 2.84 4.10 -15.11
C LEU A 241 2.15 5.46 -15.30
N TRP A 242 0.89 5.47 -15.74
CA TRP A 242 0.07 6.69 -15.78
C TRP A 242 -0.05 7.33 -14.40
N PHE A 243 -0.32 6.54 -13.37
CA PHE A 243 -0.43 7.00 -11.99
C PHE A 243 0.86 7.66 -11.50
N PHE A 244 2.01 7.03 -11.74
CA PHE A 244 3.29 7.61 -11.37
C PHE A 244 3.58 8.93 -12.09
N ASP A 245 3.20 9.05 -13.36
CA ASP A 245 3.35 10.31 -14.08
C ASP A 245 2.41 11.39 -13.53
N ARG A 246 1.13 11.03 -13.31
CA ARG A 246 0.08 11.92 -12.81
C ARG A 246 0.43 12.57 -11.47
N PHE A 247 1.04 11.80 -10.57
CA PHE A 247 1.40 12.23 -9.21
C PHE A 247 2.89 12.50 -9.02
N ALA A 248 3.63 12.67 -10.11
CA ALA A 248 5.03 13.06 -10.13
C ALA A 248 5.93 12.21 -9.21
N TYR A 249 5.75 10.89 -9.25
CA TYR A 249 6.65 9.96 -8.55
C TYR A 249 8.10 10.12 -9.08
N PRO A 250 9.11 9.75 -8.27
CA PRO A 250 10.51 9.84 -8.66
C PRO A 250 10.77 9.29 -10.07
N ALA A 251 11.49 10.05 -10.89
CA ALA A 251 11.75 9.70 -12.29
C ALA A 251 12.45 8.33 -12.42
N ALA A 252 13.29 7.97 -11.45
CA ALA A 252 13.95 6.68 -11.39
C ALA A 252 12.94 5.52 -11.22
N LEU A 253 11.94 5.66 -10.35
CA LEU A 253 10.88 4.66 -10.18
C LEU A 253 10.07 4.49 -11.47
N ARG A 254 9.68 5.59 -12.11
CA ARG A 254 8.98 5.58 -13.41
C ARG A 254 9.80 4.86 -14.48
N THR A 255 11.09 5.19 -14.56
CA THR A 255 12.01 4.60 -15.52
C THR A 255 12.21 3.10 -15.28
N PHE A 256 12.28 2.69 -14.02
CA PHE A 256 12.40 1.29 -13.64
C PHE A 256 11.19 0.48 -14.09
N VAL A 257 9.97 0.94 -13.78
CA VAL A 257 8.74 0.23 -14.20
C VAL A 257 8.58 0.24 -15.71
N ALA A 258 8.92 1.35 -16.39
CA ALA A 258 8.86 1.42 -17.84
C ALA A 258 9.84 0.46 -18.52
N ARG A 259 11.05 0.30 -17.95
CA ARG A 259 12.07 -0.65 -18.44
C ARG A 259 11.63 -2.10 -18.27
N HIS A 260 10.97 -2.43 -17.17
CA HIS A 260 10.50 -3.77 -16.82
C HIS A 260 9.01 -3.97 -17.08
N ARG A 261 8.42 -3.17 -17.98
CA ARG A 261 6.97 -3.16 -18.21
C ARG A 261 6.43 -4.54 -18.60
N GLU A 262 7.11 -5.24 -19.50
CA GLU A 262 6.73 -6.59 -19.96
C GLU A 262 6.87 -7.65 -18.86
N ASP A 263 7.84 -7.47 -17.96
CA ASP A 263 8.02 -8.32 -16.80
C ASP A 263 6.86 -8.13 -15.80
N PHE A 264 6.31 -6.93 -15.67
CA PHE A 264 5.22 -6.65 -14.74
C PHE A 264 3.80 -6.83 -15.33
N GLU A 265 3.65 -7.05 -16.63
CA GLU A 265 2.32 -7.08 -17.28
C GLU A 265 1.41 -8.21 -16.78
N HIS A 266 1.98 -9.25 -16.19
CA HIS A 266 1.24 -10.37 -15.62
C HIS A 266 0.60 -10.05 -14.26
N LEU A 267 1.10 -9.02 -13.58
CA LEU A 267 0.63 -8.61 -12.26
C LEU A 267 -0.57 -7.67 -12.35
N MET A 268 -1.34 -7.65 -11.27
CA MET A 268 -2.21 -6.56 -10.92
C MET A 268 -1.55 -5.71 -9.83
N PHE A 269 -1.81 -4.41 -9.88
CA PHE A 269 -1.38 -3.45 -8.85
C PHE A 269 -2.60 -2.77 -8.25
N ASP A 270 -2.40 -2.20 -7.07
CA ASP A 270 -3.41 -1.36 -6.45
C ASP A 270 -2.80 0.01 -6.16
N VAL A 271 -3.62 1.06 -6.15
CA VAL A 271 -3.19 2.43 -5.89
C VAL A 271 -4.17 3.16 -4.99
N GLY A 272 -3.67 4.08 -4.19
CA GLY A 272 -4.44 4.90 -3.26
C GLY A 272 -4.14 6.38 -3.41
N ILE A 273 -5.16 7.23 -3.26
CA ILE A 273 -5.07 8.68 -3.40
C ILE A 273 -5.82 9.31 -2.23
N ASP A 274 -5.11 10.05 -1.37
CA ASP A 274 -5.72 10.97 -0.42
C ASP A 274 -5.97 12.30 -1.13
N TYR A 275 -7.12 12.92 -0.88
CA TYR A 275 -7.51 14.16 -1.55
C TYR A 275 -8.33 15.09 -0.64
N LEU A 276 -8.17 16.40 -0.86
CA LEU A 276 -8.92 17.48 -0.21
C LEU A 276 -8.88 18.76 -1.05
N SER A 277 -9.73 19.73 -0.75
CA SER A 277 -9.57 21.10 -1.27
C SER A 277 -8.43 21.82 -0.56
N GLY A 278 -7.52 22.38 -1.34
CA GLY A 278 -6.46 23.28 -0.87
C GLY A 278 -7.00 24.68 -0.52
N PRO A 279 -6.13 25.57 -0.02
CA PRO A 279 -6.53 26.92 0.43
C PRO A 279 -7.16 27.80 -0.65
N ASP A 280 -6.83 27.58 -1.93
CA ASP A 280 -7.40 28.27 -3.09
C ASP A 280 -8.69 27.61 -3.62
N GLY A 281 -9.11 26.51 -2.99
CA GLY A 281 -10.25 25.67 -3.35
C GLY A 281 -9.98 24.69 -4.50
N GLN A 282 -8.74 24.59 -4.99
CA GLN A 282 -8.37 23.54 -5.94
C GLN A 282 -8.21 22.21 -5.24
N LEU A 283 -8.45 21.10 -5.95
CA LEU A 283 -8.22 19.78 -5.41
C LEU A 283 -6.71 19.52 -5.31
N VAL A 284 -6.25 19.05 -4.15
CA VAL A 284 -4.86 18.65 -3.89
C VAL A 284 -4.80 17.19 -3.45
N TYR A 285 -3.66 16.55 -3.70
CA TYR A 285 -3.41 15.13 -3.42
C TYR A 285 -2.23 14.99 -2.46
N PRO A 286 -2.41 15.19 -1.15
CA PRO A 286 -1.31 15.25 -0.18
C PRO A 286 -0.53 13.96 -0.06
N LYS A 287 -1.14 12.82 -0.42
CA LYS A 287 -0.50 11.51 -0.33
C LYS A 287 -1.10 10.58 -1.37
N THR A 288 -0.23 9.81 -2.00
CA THR A 288 -0.62 8.71 -2.87
C THR A 288 0.17 7.47 -2.50
N GLY A 289 -0.24 6.30 -2.97
CA GLY A 289 0.54 5.08 -2.78
C GLY A 289 0.20 4.02 -3.81
N TYR A 290 1.09 3.04 -3.95
CA TYR A 290 0.87 1.82 -4.72
C TYR A 290 1.14 0.59 -3.85
N TYR A 291 0.51 -0.53 -4.18
CA TYR A 291 0.51 -1.73 -3.35
C TYR A 291 0.75 -3.00 -4.17
N SER A 292 1.37 -3.99 -3.52
CA SER A 292 1.55 -5.36 -4.02
C SER A 292 1.89 -6.29 -2.84
N THR A 293 2.37 -7.50 -3.11
CA THR A 293 2.71 -8.50 -2.09
C THR A 293 4.22 -8.73 -1.92
N LEU A 294 4.62 -9.02 -0.68
CA LEU A 294 5.95 -9.43 -0.23
C LEU A 294 5.94 -10.90 0.22
#